data_AF-A0A7S2KFK2-F1
#
_entry.id   AF-A0A7S2KFK2-F1
#
_cell.length_a   1.000
_cell.length_b   1.000
_cell.length_c   1.000
_cell.angle_alpha   90.00
_cell.angle_beta   90.00
_cell.angle_gamma   90.00
#
_symmetry.space_group_name_H-M   'P 1'
#
loop_
_entity.id
_entity.type
_entity.pdbx_description
1 polymer ?
#
loop_
_entity_poly.entity_id
_entity_poly.type
_entity_poly.pdbx_seq_one_letter_code
_entity_poly.pdbx_strand_id
1 'polypeptide(L)'
;SPLQDTIAPLLKGYQAGLEIGDNDRACWCLMGRSYHLFFIGRGLGSIQNELEATIHVMTQLKQDAARLRIIVLLTTVKKLLGIDTEAGDEMMDSVLSTATSTRDFSLAAHVNLMKLEVFVCFQEWEEAI
;
A
#
# COMPACT_ATOMS: atom_id res chain seq x y z
N SER A 1 -17.47 -4.92 9.89
CA SER A 1 -16.18 -5.22 10.54
C SER A 1 -15.70 -3.96 11.23
N PRO A 2 -15.10 -4.01 12.44
CA PRO A 2 -14.55 -2.83 13.12
C PRO A 2 -13.59 -1.99 12.25
N LEU A 3 -12.93 -2.59 11.25
CA LEU A 3 -12.12 -1.84 10.29
C LEU A 3 -12.93 -0.85 9.44
N GLN A 4 -14.20 -1.15 9.11
CA GLN A 4 -15.05 -0.24 8.32
C GLN A 4 -15.28 1.08 9.05
N ASP A 5 -15.42 1.03 10.38
CA ASP A 5 -15.69 2.21 11.22
C ASP A 5 -14.49 3.16 11.29
N THR A 6 -13.31 2.71 10.87
CA THR A 6 -12.09 3.53 10.87
C THR A 6 -11.88 4.32 9.57
N ILE A 7 -12.60 4.00 8.48
CA ILE A 7 -12.40 4.63 7.17
C ILE A 7 -12.65 6.14 7.22
N ALA A 8 -13.77 6.55 7.82
CA ALA A 8 -14.12 7.96 7.96
C ALA A 8 -13.17 8.71 8.91
N PRO A 9 -12.85 8.19 10.11
CA PRO A 9 -11.82 8.78 10.99
C PRO A 9 -10.45 8.97 10.31
N LEU A 10 -9.98 8.00 9.53
CA LEU A 10 -8.70 8.09 8.83
C LEU A 10 -8.71 9.17 7.75
N LEU A 11 -9.82 9.32 7.01
CA LEU A 11 -9.97 10.41 6.06
C LEU A 11 -9.98 11.79 6.76
N LYS A 12 -10.66 11.88 7.91
CA LYS A 12 -10.68 13.10 8.72
C LYS A 12 -9.28 13.43 9.26
N GLY A 13 -8.52 12.44 9.70
CA GLY A 13 -7.14 12.62 10.14
C GLY A 13 -6.22 13.13 9.03
N TYR A 14 -6.39 12.62 7.81
CA TYR A 14 -5.68 13.13 6.63
C TYR A 14 -5.99 14.61 6.38
N GLN A 15 -7.27 14.99 6.36
CA GLN A 15 -7.69 16.39 6.15
C GLN A 15 -7.16 17.31 7.24
N ALA A 16 -7.31 16.94 8.50
CA ALA A 16 -6.83 17.72 9.63
C ALA A 16 -5.30 17.92 9.59
N GLY A 17 -4.55 16.87 9.21
CA GLY A 17 -3.09 16.97 9.03
C GLY A 17 -2.70 17.97 7.94
N LEU A 18 -3.41 17.96 6.80
CA LEU A 18 -3.17 18.95 5.74
C LEU A 18 -3.46 20.38 6.19
N GLU A 19 -4.55 20.60 6.93
CA GLU A 19 -4.95 21.93 7.42
C GLU A 19 -3.89 22.55 8.33
N ILE A 20 -3.22 21.75 9.14
CA ILE A 20 -2.18 22.22 10.07
C ILE A 20 -0.76 22.11 9.48
N GLY A 21 -0.61 21.64 8.25
CA GLY A 21 0.67 21.45 7.57
C GLY A 21 1.46 20.21 8.00
N ASP A 22 0.87 19.29 8.76
CA ASP A 22 1.47 18.02 9.15
C ASP A 22 1.26 16.95 8.06
N ASN A 23 2.03 17.10 6.99
CA ASN A 23 1.95 16.24 5.81
C ASN A 23 2.34 14.78 6.11
N ASP A 24 3.27 14.55 7.05
CA ASP A 24 3.68 13.20 7.42
C ASP A 24 2.50 12.45 8.05
N ARG A 25 1.89 13.01 9.12
CA ARG A 25 0.75 12.38 9.79
C ARG A 25 -0.47 12.28 8.89
N ALA A 26 -0.69 13.26 8.02
CA ALA A 26 -1.74 13.19 7.02
C ALA A 26 -1.55 11.96 6.12
N CYS A 27 -0.35 11.76 5.57
CA CYS A 27 -0.04 10.63 4.71
C CYS A 27 -0.13 9.28 5.43
N TRP A 28 0.24 9.19 6.71
CA TRP A 28 0.01 7.97 7.51
C TRP A 28 -1.47 7.62 7.64
N CYS A 29 -2.35 8.62 7.84
CA CYS A 29 -3.79 8.38 7.91
C CYS A 29 -4.35 7.91 6.57
N LEU A 30 -3.93 8.55 5.47
CA LEU A 30 -4.34 8.16 4.12
C LEU A 30 -3.84 6.74 3.79
N MET A 31 -2.62 6.41 4.19
CA MET A 31 -2.05 5.08 4.01
C MET A 31 -2.83 4.02 4.79
N GLY A 32 -3.14 4.27 6.06
CA GLY A 32 -3.98 3.40 6.87
C GLY A 32 -5.36 3.17 6.25
N ARG A 33 -5.98 4.22 5.72
CA ARG A 33 -7.27 4.12 5.02
C ARG A 33 -7.16 3.18 3.82
N SER A 34 -6.10 3.30 3.00
CA SER A 34 -5.87 2.44 1.84
C SER A 34 -5.78 0.96 2.22
N TYR A 35 -5.04 0.62 3.28
CA TYR A 35 -4.99 -0.76 3.77
C TYR A 35 -6.34 -1.25 4.27
N HIS A 36 -7.07 -0.43 5.02
CA HIS A 36 -8.34 -0.84 5.56
C HIS A 36 -9.36 -1.08 4.45
N LEU A 37 -9.36 -0.28 3.37
CA LEU A 37 -10.19 -0.54 2.20
C LEU A 37 -9.87 -1.88 1.54
N PHE A 38 -8.60 -2.24 1.47
CA PHE A 38 -8.17 -3.55 0.99
C PHE A 38 -8.67 -4.69 1.90
N PHE A 39 -8.39 -4.63 3.20
CA PHE A 39 -8.72 -5.71 4.14
C PHE A 39 -10.23 -5.85 4.44
N ILE A 40 -11.05 -4.83 4.22
CA ILE A 40 -12.52 -4.97 4.29
C ILE A 40 -13.13 -5.58 3.02
N GLY A 41 -12.30 -5.95 2.03
CA GLY A 41 -12.75 -6.60 0.80
C GLY A 41 -13.48 -5.67 -0.15
N ARG A 42 -13.11 -4.38 -0.20
CA ARG A 42 -13.66 -3.48 -1.23
C ARG A 42 -13.21 -3.96 -2.63
N GLY A 43 -14.02 -3.70 -3.65
CA GLY A 43 -13.70 -4.13 -5.01
C GLY A 43 -12.33 -3.63 -5.49
N LEU A 44 -11.48 -4.55 -5.96
CA LEU A 44 -10.08 -4.29 -6.31
C LEU A 44 -9.91 -3.16 -7.34
N GLY A 45 -10.78 -3.04 -8.34
CA GLY A 45 -10.72 -1.93 -9.30
C GLY A 45 -10.97 -0.55 -8.67
N SER A 46 -11.86 -0.48 -7.67
CA SER A 46 -12.05 0.76 -6.89
C SER A 46 -10.83 1.06 -6.04
N ILE A 47 -10.20 0.04 -5.45
CA ILE A 47 -8.99 0.20 -4.65
C ILE A 47 -7.84 0.68 -5.54
N GLN A 48 -7.64 0.09 -6.72
CA GLN A 48 -6.60 0.48 -7.67
C GLN A 48 -6.65 1.99 -7.94
N ASN A 49 -7.81 2.52 -8.33
CA ASN A 49 -7.99 3.94 -8.61
C ASN A 49 -7.66 4.82 -7.39
N GLU A 50 -8.08 4.41 -6.18
CA GLU A 50 -7.78 5.15 -4.95
C GLU A 50 -6.28 5.13 -4.61
N LEU A 51 -5.59 4.02 -4.86
CA LEU A 51 -4.15 3.90 -4.63
C LEU A 51 -3.34 4.73 -5.63
N GLU A 52 -3.72 4.75 -6.91
CA GLU A 52 -3.11 5.59 -7.93
C GLU A 52 -3.23 7.09 -7.58
N ALA A 53 -4.41 7.52 -7.14
CA ALA A 53 -4.62 8.89 -6.63
C ALA A 53 -3.78 9.16 -5.38
N THR A 54 -3.68 8.19 -4.47
CA THR A 54 -2.87 8.31 -3.24
C THR A 54 -1.37 8.47 -3.56
N ILE A 55 -0.84 7.72 -4.53
CA ILE A 55 0.55 7.84 -4.98
C ILE A 55 0.82 9.23 -5.54
N HIS A 56 -0.11 9.78 -6.33
CA HIS A 56 -0.01 11.13 -6.87
C HIS A 56 0.10 12.17 -5.73
N VAL A 57 -0.80 12.09 -4.74
CA VAL A 57 -0.79 12.96 -3.55
C VAL A 57 0.53 12.83 -2.78
N MET A 58 0.98 11.62 -2.47
CA MET A 58 2.22 11.41 -1.71
C MET A 58 3.45 11.90 -2.45
N THR A 59 3.44 11.88 -3.78
CA THR A 59 4.49 12.46 -4.63
C THR A 59 4.52 13.98 -4.49
N GLN A 60 3.36 14.64 -4.58
CA GLN A 60 3.25 16.09 -4.40
C GLN A 60 3.71 16.54 -3.00
N LEU A 61 3.39 15.75 -1.97
CA LEU A 61 3.76 16.01 -0.58
C LEU A 61 5.19 15.55 -0.22
N LYS A 62 5.95 15.00 -1.18
CA LYS A 62 7.32 14.49 -1.02
C LYS A 62 7.45 13.43 0.10
N GLN A 63 6.43 12.58 0.26
CA GLN A 63 6.39 11.52 1.27
C GLN A 63 6.83 10.18 0.67
N ASP A 64 8.13 10.06 0.37
CA ASP A 64 8.70 8.90 -0.34
C ASP A 64 8.47 7.56 0.38
N ALA A 65 8.67 7.51 1.70
CA ALA A 65 8.53 6.29 2.49
C ALA A 65 7.08 5.76 2.54
N ALA A 66 6.10 6.67 2.67
CA ALA A 66 4.68 6.32 2.61
C ALA A 66 4.28 5.92 1.18
N ARG A 67 4.82 6.62 0.16
CA ARG A 67 4.58 6.31 -1.25
C ARG A 67 5.01 4.89 -1.60
N LEU A 68 6.21 4.45 -1.19
CA LEU A 68 6.69 3.10 -1.47
C LEU A 68 5.76 2.02 -0.91
N ARG A 69 5.21 2.21 0.29
CA ARG A 69 4.26 1.28 0.89
C ARG A 69 2.96 1.17 0.08
N ILE A 70 2.44 2.29 -0.41
CA ILE A 70 1.26 2.33 -1.29
C ILE A 70 1.55 1.71 -2.65
N ILE A 71 2.74 1.92 -3.20
CA ILE A 71 3.17 1.26 -4.44
C ILE A 71 3.12 -0.26 -4.28
N VAL A 72 3.66 -0.82 -3.21
CA VAL A 72 3.61 -2.27 -2.96
C VAL A 72 2.17 -2.76 -2.89
N LEU A 73 1.29 -2.04 -2.20
CA LEU A 73 -0.14 -2.39 -2.14
C LEU A 73 -0.82 -2.30 -3.53
N LEU A 74 -0.51 -1.27 -4.32
CA LEU A 74 -1.03 -1.14 -5.69
C LEU A 74 -0.56 -2.28 -6.57
N THR A 75 0.74 -2.62 -6.51
CA THR A 75 1.29 -3.76 -7.23
C THR A 75 0.58 -5.05 -6.85
N THR A 76 0.32 -5.26 -5.56
CA THR A 76 -0.45 -6.42 -5.06
C THR A 76 -1.86 -6.44 -5.66
N VAL A 77 -2.57 -5.32 -5.62
CA VAL A 77 -3.91 -5.19 -6.20
C VAL A 77 -3.90 -5.46 -7.71
N LYS A 78 -2.90 -4.96 -8.43
CA LYS A 78 -2.74 -5.21 -9.87
C LYS A 78 -2.47 -6.69 -10.16
N LYS A 79 -1.61 -7.35 -9.37
CA LYS A 79 -1.38 -8.80 -9.49
C LYS A 79 -2.66 -9.60 -9.26
N LEU A 80 -3.44 -9.28 -8.22
CA LEU A 80 -4.72 -9.94 -7.95
C LEU A 80 -5.77 -9.69 -9.05
N LEU A 81 -5.63 -8.60 -9.81
CA LEU A 81 -6.45 -8.31 -10.99
C LEU A 81 -5.91 -8.97 -12.28
N GLY A 82 -4.75 -9.62 -12.24
CA GLY A 82 -4.07 -10.17 -13.43
C GLY A 82 -3.46 -9.11 -14.35
N ILE A 83 -3.15 -7.92 -13.81
CA ILE A 83 -2.60 -6.78 -14.57
C ILE A 83 -1.10 -6.69 -14.30
N ASP A 84 -0.30 -6.62 -15.38
CA ASP A 84 1.14 -6.34 -15.34
C ASP A 84 1.92 -7.16 -14.30
N THR A 85 1.66 -8.47 -14.21
CA THR A 85 2.15 -9.32 -13.12
C THR A 85 3.68 -9.38 -13.05
N GLU A 86 4.36 -9.54 -14.19
CA GLU A 86 5.83 -9.59 -14.27
C GLU A 86 6.46 -8.25 -13.86
N ALA A 87 5.95 -7.13 -14.40
CA ALA A 87 6.39 -5.80 -14.02
C ALA A 87 6.12 -5.52 -12.52
N GLY A 88 5.07 -6.13 -11.97
CA GLY A 88 4.79 -6.09 -10.54
C GLY A 88 5.87 -6.77 -9.70
N ASP A 89 6.37 -7.94 -10.13
CA ASP A 89 7.43 -8.66 -9.42
C ASP A 89 8.75 -7.88 -9.43
N GLU A 90 9.14 -7.35 -10.60
CA GLU A 90 10.31 -6.48 -10.72
C GLU A 90 10.20 -5.25 -9.80
N MET A 91 9.00 -4.66 -9.71
CA MET A 91 8.76 -3.52 -8.83
C MET A 91 8.90 -3.90 -7.36
N MET A 92 8.35 -5.04 -6.93
CA MET A 92 8.49 -5.51 -5.54
C MET A 92 9.95 -5.79 -5.18
N ASP A 93 10.72 -6.40 -6.09
CA ASP A 93 12.14 -6.69 -5.87
C ASP A 93 12.98 -5.40 -5.79
N SER A 94 12.67 -4.41 -6.64
CA SER A 94 13.29 -3.08 -6.57
C SER A 94 13.02 -2.38 -5.23
N VAL A 95 11.77 -2.44 -4.74
CA VAL A 95 11.42 -1.89 -3.42
C VAL A 95 12.11 -2.65 -2.29
N LEU A 96 12.23 -3.97 -2.38
CA LEU A 96 12.93 -4.79 -1.37
C LEU A 96 14.44 -4.49 -1.33
N SER A 97 15.07 -4.30 -2.49
CA SER A 97 16.47 -3.86 -2.59
C SER A 97 16.67 -2.47 -1.97
N THR A 98 15.75 -1.55 -2.24
CA THR A 98 15.73 -0.22 -1.61
C THR A 98 15.59 -0.32 -0.09
N ALA A 99 14.68 -1.15 0.41
CA ALA A 99 14.48 -1.37 1.85
C ALA A 99 15.74 -1.94 2.51
N THR A 100 16.42 -2.88 1.85
CA THR A 100 17.65 -3.51 2.36
C THR A 100 18.81 -2.50 2.44
N SER A 101 19.04 -1.75 1.37
CA SER A 101 20.11 -0.73 1.31
C SER A 101 19.91 0.41 2.31
N THR A 102 18.66 0.78 2.59
CA THR A 102 18.30 1.83 3.56
C THR A 102 18.10 1.32 4.99
N ARG A 103 18.18 -0.01 5.21
CA ARG A 103 17.86 -0.69 6.48
C ARG A 103 16.44 -0.40 6.98
N ASP A 104 15.48 -0.16 6.08
CA ASP A 104 14.06 -0.07 6.42
C ASP A 104 13.46 -1.49 6.54
N PHE A 105 13.66 -2.10 7.70
CA PHE A 105 13.13 -3.43 8.01
C PHE A 105 11.60 -3.47 7.95
N SER A 106 10.92 -2.35 8.24
CA SER A 106 9.46 -2.26 8.15
C SER A 106 8.99 -2.38 6.70
N LEU A 107 9.65 -1.70 5.78
CA LEU A 107 9.32 -1.79 4.35
C LEU A 107 9.66 -3.17 3.78
N ALA A 108 10.79 -3.76 4.17
CA ALA A 108 11.15 -5.12 3.74
C ALA A 108 10.11 -6.16 4.22
N ALA A 109 9.70 -6.10 5.49
CA ALA A 109 8.65 -6.95 6.03
C ALA A 109 7.31 -6.74 5.31
N HIS A 110 6.98 -5.49 4.97
CA HIS A 110 5.77 -5.16 4.22
C HIS A 110 5.75 -5.77 2.82
N VAL A 111 6.85 -5.69 2.07
CA VAL A 111 6.96 -6.33 0.74
C VAL A 111 6.74 -7.84 0.86
N ASN A 112 7.40 -8.50 1.81
CA ASN A 112 7.27 -9.94 1.99
C ASN A 112 5.85 -10.36 2.42
N LEU A 113 5.21 -9.58 3.30
CA LEU A 113 3.82 -9.82 3.70
C LEU A 113 2.88 -9.76 2.49
N MET A 114 3.05 -8.77 1.62
CA MET A 114 2.21 -8.63 0.43
C MET A 114 2.46 -9.72 -0.60
N LYS A 115 3.71 -10.18 -0.78
CA LYS A 115 4.01 -11.37 -1.59
C LYS A 115 3.30 -12.61 -1.05
N LEU A 116 3.35 -12.83 0.26
CA LEU A 116 2.67 -13.94 0.92
C LEU A 116 1.15 -13.91 0.68
N GLU A 117 0.51 -12.75 0.81
CA GLU A 117 -0.93 -12.59 0.55
C GLU A 117 -1.31 -12.98 -0.90
N VAL A 118 -0.46 -12.66 -1.88
CA VAL A 118 -0.66 -13.06 -3.27
C VAL A 118 -0.57 -14.58 -3.44
N PHE A 119 0.47 -15.20 -2.89
CA PHE A 119 0.65 -16.66 -2.93
C PHE A 119 -0.51 -17.40 -2.27
N VAL A 120 -0.97 -16.92 -1.10
CA VAL A 120 -2.16 -17.42 -0.40
C VAL A 120 -3.40 -17.38 -1.32
N CYS A 121 -3.61 -16.27 -2.02
CA CYS A 121 -4.76 -16.09 -2.91
C CYS A 121 -4.71 -17.03 -4.13
N PHE A 122 -3.52 -17.30 -4.67
CA PHE A 122 -3.34 -18.22 -5.80
C PHE A 122 -3.12 -19.68 -5.41
N GLN A 123 -3.08 -19.99 -4.11
CA GLN A 123 -2.79 -21.32 -3.55
C GLN A 123 -1.37 -21.83 -3.89
N GLU A 124 -0.44 -20.90 -4.04
CA GLU A 124 0.99 -21.06 -4.38
C GLU A 124 1.83 -21.11 -3.09
N TRP A 125 1.47 -22.03 -2.18
CA TRP A 125 2.04 -22.07 -0.83
C TRP A 125 3.52 -22.49 -0.79
N GLU A 126 3.97 -23.23 -1.80
CA GLU A 126 5.35 -23.72 -1.88
C GLU A 126 6.31 -22.60 -2.28
N GLU A 127 5.83 -21.60 -3.02
CA GLU A 127 6.59 -20.40 -3.39
C GLU A 127 6.73 -19.39 -2.22
N ALA A 128 6.03 -19.60 -1.11
CA ALA A 128 6.02 -18.69 0.04
C ALA A 128 7.13 -18.95 1.09
N ILE A 129 7.98 -19.96 0.88
CA ILE A 129 8.98 -20.47 1.85
C ILE A 129 10.38 -19.88 1.63
#